data_AF-A0A0J5K372-F1
#
_entry.id   AF-A0A0J5K372-F1
#
_cell.length_a   1.000
_cell.length_b   1.000
_cell.length_c   1.000
_cell.angle_alpha   90.00
_cell.angle_beta   90.00
_cell.angle_gamma   90.00
#
_symmetry.space_group_name_H-M   'P 1'
#
loop_
_entity.id
_entity.type
_entity.pdbx_description
1 polymer ?
#
loop_
_entity_poly.entity_id
_entity_poly.type
_entity_poly.pdbx_seq_one_letter_code
_entity_poly.pdbx_strand_id
1 'polypeptide(L)'
;ELSGTRYAVYTLTVEPDLWPMKRDRNLRIFQGQTVPQIVKTLLGEYQVNIEDRLTGSYRTWEYCVQYQESSFAFISRLMELEGIAYHFKHEADKH
;
A
#
# COMPACT_ATOMS: atom_id res chain seq x y z
N GLU A 1 36.13 -7.54 -33.19
CA GLU A 1 35.57 -6.19 -33.04
C GLU A 1 34.73 -5.88 -34.26
N LEU A 2 33.40 -5.86 -34.15
CA LEU A 2 32.51 -5.58 -35.27
C LEU A 2 31.45 -4.58 -34.80
N SER A 3 31.39 -3.43 -35.49
CA SER A 3 30.50 -2.28 -35.32
C SER A 3 30.85 -1.33 -34.17
N GLY A 4 31.23 -0.08 -34.51
CA GLY A 4 31.47 1.04 -33.59
C GLY A 4 30.22 1.57 -32.86
N THR A 5 29.29 0.69 -32.50
CA THR A 5 28.06 1.03 -31.77
C THR A 5 28.33 0.94 -30.28
N ARG A 6 28.20 2.07 -29.58
CA ARG A 6 28.33 2.15 -28.12
C ARG A 6 27.00 1.74 -27.48
N TYR A 7 27.02 0.72 -26.63
CA TYR A 7 25.87 0.32 -25.82
C TYR A 7 26.00 0.88 -24.41
N ALA A 8 24.86 1.20 -23.79
CA ALA A 8 24.74 1.49 -22.37
C ALA A 8 23.84 0.43 -21.72
N VAL A 9 24.18 0.02 -20.50
CA VAL A 9 23.39 -0.94 -19.72
C VAL A 9 22.64 -0.17 -18.64
N TYR A 10 21.33 -0.41 -18.57
CA TYR A 10 20.44 0.18 -17.57
C TYR A 10 19.83 -0.91 -16.70
N THR A 11 19.71 -0.63 -15.41
CA THR A 11 19.04 -1.49 -14.44
C THR A 11 17.96 -0.68 -13.75
N LEU A 12 16.76 -1.25 -13.64
CA LEU A 12 15.59 -0.63 -13.03
C LEU A 12 14.94 -1.64 -12.07
N THR A 13 14.40 -1.14 -10.97
CA THR A 13 13.58 -1.91 -10.04
C THR A 13 12.15 -1.41 -10.14
N VAL A 14 11.20 -2.30 -10.43
CA VAL A 14 9.77 -1.98 -10.49
C VAL A 14 9.14 -2.33 -9.15
N GLU A 15 8.44 -1.37 -8.56
CA GLU A 15 7.73 -1.50 -7.28
C GLU A 15 6.29 -0.99 -7.45
N PRO A 16 5.31 -1.49 -6.68
CA PRO A 16 3.92 -1.08 -6.78
C PRO A 16 3.70 0.34 -6.23
N ASP A 17 2.51 0.90 -6.46
CA ASP A 17 2.09 2.22 -5.95
C ASP A 17 2.11 2.31 -4.41
N LEU A 18 2.24 1.18 -3.71
CA LEU A 18 2.43 1.14 -2.25
C LEU A 18 3.83 1.55 -1.81
N TRP A 19 4.81 1.60 -2.72
CA TRP A 19 6.20 1.87 -2.38
C TRP A 19 6.46 3.22 -1.71
N PRO A 20 5.85 4.35 -2.12
CA PRO A 20 5.97 5.62 -1.41
C PRO A 20 5.59 5.51 0.08
N MET A 21 4.60 4.68 0.40
CA MET A 21 4.15 4.43 1.78
C MET A 21 5.15 3.64 2.63
N LYS A 22 6.20 3.06 2.02
CA LYS A 22 7.31 2.42 2.77
C LYS A 22 8.30 3.46 3.31
N ARG A 23 8.25 4.71 2.83
CA ARG A 23 9.27 5.75 3.07
C ARG A 23 8.86 6.78 4.11
N ASP A 24 7.61 6.80 4.52
CA ASP A 24 7.14 7.67 5.58
C ASP A 24 7.28 7.01 6.96
N ARG A 25 7.09 7.82 8.01
CA ARG A 25 7.00 7.33 9.37
C ARG A 25 6.16 8.31 10.19
N ASN A 26 5.02 7.84 10.68
CA ASN A 26 4.02 8.74 11.27
C ASN A 26 3.63 8.33 12.70
N LEU A 27 3.01 9.28 13.40
CA LEU A 27 2.27 9.06 14.64
C LEU A 27 0.86 9.58 14.45
N ARG A 28 -0.13 8.69 14.33
CA ARG A 28 -1.52 9.04 14.03
C ARG A 28 -2.48 8.22 14.88
N ILE A 29 -3.61 8.83 15.21
CA ILE A 29 -4.72 8.20 15.94
C ILE A 29 -5.92 8.11 14.99
N PHE A 30 -6.52 6.93 14.93
CA PHE A 30 -7.76 6.63 14.22
C PHE A 30 -8.79 6.17 15.26
N GLN A 31 -9.97 6.80 15.27
CA GLN A 31 -11.05 6.50 16.22
C GLN A 31 -12.35 6.28 15.48
N GLY A 32 -13.16 5.35 15.99
CA GLY A 32 -14.50 5.07 15.47
C GLY A 32 -14.50 4.57 14.02
N GLN A 33 -13.45 3.87 13.59
CA GLN A 33 -13.29 3.40 12.21
C GLN A 33 -13.00 1.90 12.14
N THR A 34 -13.45 1.26 11.07
CA THR A 34 -13.06 -0.11 10.73
C THR A 34 -11.69 -0.13 10.07
N VAL A 35 -11.00 -1.28 10.10
CA VAL A 35 -9.72 -1.43 9.39
C VAL A 35 -9.84 -1.10 7.89
N PRO A 36 -10.86 -1.58 7.14
CA PRO A 36 -11.04 -1.17 5.75
C PRO A 36 -11.17 0.35 5.56
N GLN A 37 -11.81 1.08 6.49
CA GLN A 37 -11.90 2.54 6.40
C GLN A 37 -10.53 3.20 6.58
N ILE A 38 -9.75 2.75 7.56
CA ILE A 38 -8.38 3.24 7.82
C ILE A 38 -7.49 2.97 6.61
N VAL A 39 -7.52 1.74 6.09
CA VAL A 39 -6.73 1.33 4.92
C VAL A 39 -7.09 2.16 3.69
N LYS A 40 -8.38 2.32 3.39
CA LYS A 40 -8.84 3.16 2.26
C LYS A 40 -8.42 4.62 2.40
N THR A 41 -8.46 5.17 3.62
CA THR A 41 -8.02 6.54 3.90
C THR A 41 -6.55 6.70 3.54
N LEU A 42 -5.69 5.81 4.05
CA LEU A 42 -4.26 5.88 3.79
C LEU A 42 -3.93 5.61 2.33
N LEU A 43 -4.54 4.62 1.69
CA LEU A 43 -4.33 4.37 0.26
C LEU A 43 -4.77 5.56 -0.62
N GLY A 44 -5.87 6.23 -0.25
CA GLY A 44 -6.36 7.43 -0.93
C GLY A 44 -5.43 8.63 -0.81
N GLU A 45 -4.78 8.83 0.35
CA GLU A 45 -3.77 9.88 0.55
C GLU A 45 -2.58 9.74 -0.41
N TYR A 46 -2.25 8.50 -0.78
CA TYR A 46 -1.19 8.16 -1.74
C TYR A 46 -1.69 7.94 -3.18
N GLN A 47 -2.98 8.25 -3.46
CA GLN A 47 -3.61 8.09 -4.77
C GLN A 47 -3.50 6.66 -5.33
N VAL A 48 -3.47 5.65 -4.45
CA VAL A 48 -3.43 4.25 -4.85
C VAL A 48 -4.81 3.84 -5.37
N ASN A 49 -4.86 3.32 -6.60
CA ASN A 49 -6.08 2.79 -7.17
C ASN A 49 -6.40 1.43 -6.52
N ILE A 50 -7.63 1.27 -6.04
CA ILE A 50 -8.06 0.04 -5.38
C ILE A 50 -9.41 -0.43 -5.90
N GLU A 51 -9.60 -1.75 -5.88
CA GLU A 51 -10.89 -2.40 -6.05
C GLU A 51 -11.23 -3.13 -4.75
N ASP A 52 -12.29 -2.70 -4.07
CA ASP A 52 -12.73 -3.36 -2.84
C ASP A 52 -13.58 -4.60 -3.18
N ARG A 53 -13.05 -5.77 -2.80
CA ARG A 53 -13.73 -7.06 -2.94
C ARG A 53 -13.96 -7.75 -1.59
N LEU A 54 -13.95 -6.99 -0.49
CA LEU A 54 -14.20 -7.53 0.83
C LEU A 54 -15.69 -7.89 0.97
N THR A 55 -15.96 -9.12 1.44
CA THR A 55 -17.33 -9.61 1.69
C THR A 55 -17.64 -9.75 3.18
N GLY A 56 -16.64 -9.59 4.04
CA GLY A 56 -16.78 -9.70 5.49
C GLY A 56 -17.36 -8.44 6.14
N SER A 57 -17.89 -8.60 7.35
CA SER A 57 -18.18 -7.48 8.25
C SER A 57 -17.00 -7.29 9.20
N TYR A 58 -16.53 -6.04 9.32
CA TYR A 58 -15.37 -5.70 10.14
C TYR A 58 -15.80 -4.88 11.34
N ARG A 59 -15.19 -5.15 12.50
CA ARG A 59 -15.46 -4.39 13.72
C ARG A 59 -14.99 -2.94 13.58
N THR A 60 -15.67 -2.05 14.29
CA THR A 60 -15.22 -0.68 14.49
C THR A 60 -14.22 -0.65 15.65
N TRP A 61 -13.07 -0.05 15.42
CA TRP A 61 -12.07 0.20 16.44
C TRP A 61 -12.37 1.53 17.12
N GLU A 62 -12.59 1.49 18.44
CA GLU A 62 -12.75 2.70 19.26
C GLU A 62 -11.47 3.55 19.22
N TYR A 63 -10.31 2.89 19.27
CA TYR A 63 -9.00 3.52 19.26
C TYR A 63 -7.96 2.65 18.56
N CYS A 64 -7.31 3.19 17.53
CA CYS A 64 -6.25 2.53 16.77
C CYS A 64 -5.12 3.54 16.51
N VAL A 65 -3.88 3.14 16.80
CA VAL A 65 -2.71 4.03 16.69
C VAL A 65 -1.74 3.50 15.66
N GLN A 66 -1.29 4.37 14.76
CA GLN A 66 -0.05 4.21 14.00
C GLN A 66 1.07 4.82 14.85
N TYR A 67 2.01 4.01 15.35
CA TYR A 67 3.04 4.48 16.27
C TYR A 67 4.44 4.24 15.74
N GLN A 68 5.07 5.32 15.23
CA GLN A 68 6.44 5.26 14.70
C GLN A 68 6.66 4.12 13.71
N GLU A 69 5.74 3.93 12.78
CA GLU A 69 5.82 2.94 11.70
C GLU A 69 5.42 3.60 10.38
N SER A 70 5.89 3.03 9.27
CA SER A 70 5.50 3.51 7.94
C SER A 70 4.02 3.20 7.69
N SER A 71 3.40 3.97 6.81
CA SER A 71 2.00 3.77 6.46
C SER A 71 1.79 2.39 5.81
N PHE A 72 2.76 1.89 5.05
CA PHE A 72 2.73 0.53 4.52
C PHE A 72 2.74 -0.53 5.63
N ALA A 73 3.64 -0.40 6.61
CA ALA A 73 3.72 -1.35 7.73
C ALA A 73 2.42 -1.35 8.56
N PHE A 74 1.88 -0.16 8.79
CA PHE A 74 0.64 0.03 9.54
C PHE A 74 -0.56 -0.64 8.86
N ILE A 75 -0.80 -0.38 7.56
CA ILE A 75 -1.92 -1.04 6.86
C ILE A 75 -1.71 -2.55 6.76
N SER A 76 -0.45 -3.01 6.59
CA SER A 76 -0.14 -4.44 6.46
C SER A 76 -0.52 -5.19 7.73
N ARG A 77 -0.05 -4.74 8.91
CA ARG A 77 -0.38 -5.40 10.18
C ARG A 77 -1.88 -5.35 10.51
N LEU A 78 -2.59 -4.30 10.09
CA LEU A 78 -4.03 -4.21 10.32
C LEU A 78 -4.81 -5.17 9.42
N MET A 79 -4.41 -5.27 8.15
CA MET A 79 -4.99 -6.23 7.21
C MET A 79 -4.74 -7.67 7.66
N GLU A 80 -3.51 -8.00 8.07
CA GLU A 80 -3.16 -9.31 8.63
C GLU A 80 -4.03 -9.68 9.84
N LEU A 81 -4.25 -8.72 10.76
CA LEU A 81 -5.06 -8.95 11.96
C LEU A 81 -6.54 -9.23 11.67
N GLU A 82 -7.10 -8.58 10.64
CA GLU A 82 -8.52 -8.74 10.26
C GLU A 82 -8.71 -9.77 9.12
N GLY A 83 -7.66 -10.52 8.76
CA GLY A 83 -7.73 -11.54 7.71
C GLY A 83 -7.97 -10.98 6.30
N ILE A 84 -7.53 -9.75 6.04
CA ILE A 84 -7.59 -9.09 4.75
C ILE A 84 -6.30 -9.40 3.97
N ALA A 85 -6.46 -9.75 2.70
CA ALA A 85 -5.36 -9.92 1.76
C ALA A 85 -5.62 -9.10 0.50
N TYR A 86 -4.55 -8.82 -0.25
CA TYR A 86 -4.62 -8.12 -1.52
C TYR A 86 -3.75 -8.82 -2.56
N HIS A 87 -4.02 -8.54 -3.83
CA HIS A 87 -3.20 -8.91 -4.97
C HIS A 87 -3.24 -7.77 -5.98
N PHE A 88 -2.22 -7.69 -6.84
CA PHE A 88 -2.14 -6.68 -7.90
C PHE A 88 -2.70 -7.23 -9.21
N LYS A 89 -3.37 -6.38 -9.99
CA LYS A 89 -3.91 -6.74 -11.29
C LYS A 89 -3.30 -5.84 -12.35
N HIS A 90 -2.27 -6.33 -13.00
CA HIS A 90 -1.56 -5.61 -14.04
C HIS A 90 -2.40 -5.50 -15.33
N GLU A 91 -2.57 -4.26 -15.79
CA GLU A 91 -3.10 -3.87 -17.09
C GLU A 91 -2.03 -3.04 -17.82
N ALA A 92 -2.27 -2.66 -19.09
CA ALA A 92 -1.26 -1.96 -19.88
C ALA A 92 -0.81 -0.61 -19.26
N ASP A 93 -1.75 0.10 -18.62
CA ASP A 93 -1.54 1.47 -18.15
C ASP A 93 -1.63 1.61 -16.60
N LYS A 94 -1.82 0.51 -15.86
CA LYS A 94 -1.99 0.49 -14.39
C LYS A 94 -1.80 -0.91 -13.81
N HIS A 95 -1.69 -1.04 -12.49
CA HIS A 95 -1.68 -2.34 -11.78
C HIS A 95 -2.63 -2.36 -10.57
#